data_AF-A0A2N5X483-F1
#
_entry.id   AF-A0A2N5X483-F1
#
_cell.length_a   1.000
_cell.length_b   1.000
_cell.length_c   1.000
_cell.angle_alpha   90.00
_cell.angle_beta   90.00
_cell.angle_gamma   90.00
#
_symmetry.space_group_name_H-M   'P 1'
#
loop_
_entity.id
_entity.type
_entity.pdbx_description
1 polymer ?
#
loop_
_entity_poly.entity_id
_entity_poly.type
_entity_poly.pdbx_seq_one_letter_code
_entity_poly.pdbx_strand_id
1 'polypeptide(L)'
;MTGREHGWAGVGWKDWQDHGVVRWRLDRGADPEGWGGGRLLHHVARFGSPEVVAEVARRVADVDALEDGTTALWEAVWHGRPDNARALAAAGADPWRPLVGGWSPG
;
A
#
# COMPACT_ATOMS: atom_id res chain seq x y z
N MET A 1 -7.93 -2.82 -25.08
CA MET A 1 -8.13 -2.59 -23.64
C MET A 1 -6.95 -3.20 -22.89
N THR A 2 -5.82 -2.50 -22.76
CA THR A 2 -4.60 -3.04 -22.10
C THR A 2 -3.75 -1.85 -21.62
N GLY A 3 -4.21 -1.15 -20.58
CA GLY A 3 -3.47 -0.02 -20.00
C GLY A 3 -3.03 -0.22 -18.55
N ARG A 4 -3.66 -1.16 -17.83
CA ARG A 4 -3.60 -1.18 -16.36
C ARG A 4 -2.41 -1.97 -15.78
N GLU A 5 -1.91 -2.97 -16.51
CA GLU A 5 -0.80 -3.82 -16.02
C GLU A 5 0.60 -3.31 -16.40
N HIS A 6 0.71 -2.46 -17.44
CA HIS A 6 2.01 -2.00 -17.93
C HIS A 6 2.68 -0.93 -17.07
N GLY A 7 1.92 -0.19 -16.24
CA GLY A 7 2.45 0.92 -15.44
C GLY A 7 3.55 0.52 -14.46
N TRP A 8 3.53 -0.73 -14.02
CA TRP A 8 4.50 -1.30 -13.07
C TRP A 8 5.47 -2.30 -13.71
N ALA A 9 5.52 -2.39 -15.04
CA ALA A 9 6.43 -3.30 -15.72
C ALA A 9 7.90 -3.01 -15.32
N GLY A 10 8.62 -4.07 -14.97
CA GLY A 10 10.02 -4.02 -14.56
C GLY A 10 10.26 -3.49 -13.14
N VAL A 11 9.22 -3.19 -12.36
CA VAL A 11 9.36 -2.76 -10.96
C VAL A 11 9.64 -3.98 -10.09
N GLY A 12 10.80 -3.97 -9.45
CA GLY A 12 11.23 -4.95 -8.47
C GLY A 12 11.03 -4.46 -7.03
N TRP A 13 11.33 -5.35 -6.08
CA TRP A 13 11.17 -5.10 -4.64
C TRP A 13 11.89 -3.85 -4.12
N LYS A 14 13.04 -3.49 -4.69
CA LYS A 14 13.81 -2.30 -4.28
C LYS A 14 13.19 -1.00 -4.73
N ASP A 15 12.46 -1.00 -5.84
CA ASP A 15 11.89 0.21 -6.43
C ASP A 15 10.76 0.78 -5.55
N TRP A 16 10.15 -0.04 -4.68
CA TRP A 16 9.18 0.41 -3.68
C TRP A 16 9.77 1.26 -2.55
N GLN A 17 11.10 1.43 -2.53
CA GLN A 17 11.78 2.39 -1.65
C GLN A 17 11.95 3.76 -2.32
N ASP A 18 11.88 3.83 -3.65
CA ASP A 18 12.09 5.06 -4.41
C ASP A 18 10.76 5.77 -4.66
N HIS A 19 10.49 6.78 -3.83
CA HIS A 19 9.31 7.63 -3.95
C HIS A 19 9.21 8.32 -5.32
N GLY A 20 10.35 8.73 -5.90
CA GLY A 20 10.39 9.39 -7.20
C GLY A 20 9.93 8.49 -8.33
N VAL A 21 10.41 7.23 -8.35
CA VAL A 21 10.02 6.23 -9.35
C VAL A 21 8.53 5.89 -9.21
N VAL A 22 8.05 5.64 -8.00
CA VAL A 22 6.64 5.31 -7.74
C VAL A 22 5.73 6.46 -8.16
N ARG A 23 6.02 7.69 -7.70
CA ARG A 23 5.25 8.88 -8.05
C ARG A 23 5.21 9.12 -9.56
N TRP A 24 6.36 9.06 -10.22
CA TRP A 24 6.45 9.30 -11.67
C TRP A 24 5.60 8.31 -12.49
N ARG A 25 5.50 7.05 -12.04
CA ARG A 25 4.67 6.01 -12.67
C ARG A 25 3.18 6.24 -12.42
N LEU A 26 2.80 6.55 -11.18
CA LEU A 26 1.42 6.89 -10.81
C LEU A 26 0.91 8.10 -11.58
N ASP A 27 1.74 9.14 -11.72
CA ASP A 27 1.41 10.35 -12.48
C ASP A 27 1.23 10.07 -13.99
N ARG A 28 1.72 8.92 -14.48
CA ARG A 28 1.52 8.41 -15.86
C ARG A 28 0.39 7.39 -15.99
N GLY A 29 -0.41 7.21 -14.94
CA GLY A 29 -1.56 6.33 -14.96
C GLY A 29 -1.26 4.87 -14.64
N ALA A 30 -0.13 4.58 -13.98
CA ALA A 30 0.03 3.28 -13.32
C ALA A 30 -1.09 3.11 -12.27
N ASP A 31 -1.62 1.88 -12.15
CA ASP A 31 -2.76 1.60 -11.27
C ASP A 31 -2.33 1.69 -9.79
N PRO A 32 -2.88 2.60 -8.97
CA PRO A 32 -2.56 2.69 -7.55
C PRO A 32 -3.17 1.54 -6.73
N GLU A 33 -4.17 0.84 -7.26
CA GLU A 33 -4.89 -0.20 -6.52
C GLU A 33 -4.18 -1.55 -6.58
N GLY A 34 -3.49 -1.85 -7.69
CA GLY A 34 -3.08 -3.21 -8.01
C GLY A 34 -1.62 -3.35 -8.42
N TRP A 35 -0.95 -4.36 -7.89
CA TRP A 35 0.36 -4.82 -8.35
C TRP A 35 0.54 -6.32 -8.10
N GLY A 36 1.10 -7.04 -9.07
CA GLY A 36 1.47 -8.45 -8.90
C GLY A 36 0.31 -9.40 -8.58
N GLY A 37 -0.93 -9.05 -8.96
CA GLY A 37 -2.13 -9.82 -8.67
C GLY A 37 -2.77 -9.54 -7.30
N GLY A 38 -2.20 -8.61 -6.52
CA GLY A 38 -2.73 -8.17 -5.23
C GLY A 38 -2.86 -6.66 -5.12
N ARG A 39 -3.20 -6.18 -3.91
CA ARG A 39 -3.34 -4.77 -3.59
C ARG A 39 -1.97 -4.12 -3.41
N LEU A 40 -1.72 -3.07 -4.17
CA LEU A 40 -0.45 -2.36 -4.11
C LEU A 40 -0.19 -1.79 -2.71
N LEU A 41 -1.22 -1.25 -2.06
CA LEU A 41 -1.08 -0.62 -0.75
C LEU A 41 -0.60 -1.60 0.33
N HIS A 42 -1.09 -2.85 0.34
CA HIS A 42 -0.61 -3.93 1.20
C HIS A 42 0.85 -4.26 0.93
N HIS A 43 1.23 -4.35 -0.35
CA HIS A 43 2.61 -4.62 -0.72
C HIS A 43 3.58 -3.54 -0.23
N VAL A 44 3.28 -2.27 -0.48
CA VAL A 44 4.16 -1.16 -0.05
C VAL A 44 4.11 -0.93 1.46
N ALA A 45 3.02 -1.26 2.13
CA ALA A 45 2.95 -1.25 3.59
C ALA A 45 3.98 -2.19 4.22
N ARG A 46 4.17 -3.38 3.63
CA ARG A 46 5.13 -4.39 4.08
C ARG A 46 6.57 -4.09 3.65
N PHE A 47 6.77 -3.68 2.39
CA PHE A 47 8.10 -3.65 1.77
C PHE A 47 8.57 -2.28 1.31
N GLY A 48 7.71 -1.27 1.26
CA GLY A 48 8.02 0.07 0.77
C GLY A 48 8.54 1.02 1.83
N SER A 49 8.88 2.24 1.40
CA SER A 49 9.19 3.36 2.29
C SER A 49 7.92 4.10 2.74
N PRO A 50 7.94 4.84 3.86
CA PRO A 50 6.79 5.61 4.34
C PRO A 50 6.29 6.63 3.33
N GLU A 51 7.19 7.23 2.54
CA GLU A 51 6.87 8.18 1.49
C GLU A 51 6.11 7.52 0.34
N VAL A 52 6.52 6.30 -0.04
CA VAL A 52 5.82 5.49 -1.05
C VAL A 52 4.43 5.08 -0.54
N VAL A 53 4.33 4.65 0.71
CA VAL A 53 3.05 4.31 1.35
C VAL A 53 2.11 5.51 1.32
N ALA A 54 2.58 6.69 1.73
CA ALA A 54 1.80 7.92 1.69
C ALA A 54 1.40 8.34 0.26
N GLU A 55 2.25 8.09 -0.73
CA GLU A 55 1.97 8.39 -2.14
C GLU A 55 0.83 7.53 -2.70
N VAL A 56 0.87 6.23 -2.41
CA VAL A 56 -0.14 5.26 -2.85
C VAL A 56 -1.44 5.45 -2.07
N ALA A 57 -1.37 5.61 -0.74
CA ALA A 57 -2.55 5.79 0.10
C ALA A 57 -3.42 7.00 -0.32
N ARG A 58 -2.80 8.08 -0.81
CA ARG A 58 -3.53 9.25 -1.32
C ARG A 58 -4.23 9.04 -2.66
N ARG A 59 -3.94 7.94 -3.35
CA ARG A 59 -4.46 7.65 -4.71
C ARG A 59 -5.40 6.45 -4.76
N VAL A 60 -5.45 5.64 -3.70
CA VAL A 60 -6.43 4.57 -3.60
C VAL A 60 -7.81 5.13 -3.26
N ALA A 61 -8.85 4.42 -3.66
CA ALA A 61 -10.23 4.75 -3.34
C ALA A 61 -10.57 4.46 -1.87
N ASP A 62 -9.95 3.44 -1.28
CA ASP A 62 -10.18 3.00 0.10
C ASP A 62 -8.86 2.52 0.72
N VAL A 63 -8.39 3.24 1.75
CA VAL A 63 -7.15 2.93 2.48
C VAL A 63 -7.30 1.68 3.37
N ASP A 64 -8.53 1.37 3.78
CA ASP A 64 -8.88 0.21 4.63
C ASP A 64 -9.48 -0.95 3.82
N ALA A 65 -9.26 -0.94 2.51
CA ALA A 65 -9.65 -2.05 1.66
C ALA A 65 -8.94 -3.33 2.12
N LEU A 66 -9.65 -4.46 2.04
CA LEU A 66 -9.13 -5.73 2.50
C LEU A 66 -8.41 -6.49 1.38
N GLU A 67 -7.36 -7.21 1.78
CA GLU A 67 -6.71 -8.28 1.02
C GLU A 67 -6.50 -9.44 1.98
N ASP A 68 -6.93 -10.64 1.61
CA ASP A 68 -6.85 -11.85 2.45
C ASP A 68 -7.36 -11.66 3.91
N GLY A 69 -8.35 -10.77 4.08
CA GLY A 69 -8.97 -10.48 5.37
C GLY A 69 -8.24 -9.45 6.24
N THR A 70 -7.17 -8.82 5.75
CA THR A 70 -6.38 -7.82 6.48
C THR A 70 -6.34 -6.48 5.74
N THR A 71 -6.09 -5.37 6.46
CA THR A 71 -5.83 -4.05 5.87
C THR A 71 -4.33 -3.85 5.63
N ALA A 72 -3.97 -2.86 4.82
CA ALA A 72 -2.58 -2.48 4.66
C ALA A 72 -1.93 -2.06 6.00
N LEU A 73 -2.71 -1.46 6.91
CA LEU A 73 -2.24 -1.10 8.25
C LEU A 73 -1.89 -2.33 9.08
N TRP A 74 -2.70 -3.39 8.99
CA TRP A 74 -2.37 -4.68 9.60
C TRP A 74 -1.04 -5.23 9.10
N GLU A 75 -0.81 -5.23 7.78
CA GLU A 75 0.45 -5.69 7.20
C GLU A 75 1.65 -4.89 7.73
N ALA A 76 1.53 -3.57 7.83
CA ALA A 76 2.60 -2.72 8.36
C ALA A 76 2.92 -3.05 9.83
N VAL A 77 1.89 -3.22 10.67
CA VAL A 77 2.08 -3.55 12.11
C VAL A 77 2.65 -4.96 12.27
N TRP A 78 2.06 -5.95 11.63
CA TRP A 78 2.47 -7.35 11.71
C TRP A 78 3.93 -7.56 11.28
N HIS A 79 4.39 -6.79 10.29
CA HIS A 79 5.76 -6.85 9.79
C HIS A 79 6.73 -5.86 10.47
N GLY A 80 6.32 -5.19 11.55
CA GLY A 80 7.20 -4.30 12.32
C GLY A 80 7.66 -3.06 11.52
N ARG A 81 6.75 -2.45 10.76
CA ARG A 81 6.98 -1.26 9.93
C ARG A 81 6.31 -0.03 10.54
N PRO A 82 6.81 0.51 11.67
CA PRO A 82 6.12 1.57 12.41
C PRO A 82 5.94 2.87 11.60
N ASP A 83 6.91 3.23 10.75
CA ASP A 83 6.80 4.45 9.94
C ASP A 83 5.77 4.30 8.80
N ASN A 84 5.65 3.09 8.23
CA ASN A 84 4.60 2.78 7.25
C ASN A 84 3.22 2.78 7.91
N ALA A 85 3.11 2.23 9.13
CA ALA A 85 1.87 2.25 9.91
C ALA A 85 1.45 3.70 10.23
N ARG A 86 2.39 4.57 10.62
CA ARG A 86 2.14 6.01 10.81
C ARG A 86 1.66 6.69 9.53
N ALA A 87 2.27 6.38 8.39
CA ALA A 87 1.85 6.94 7.10
C ALA A 87 0.41 6.53 6.73
N LEU A 88 0.03 5.26 6.97
CA LEU A 88 -1.32 4.76 6.74
C LEU A 88 -2.35 5.40 7.69
N ALA A 89 -2.02 5.49 8.98
CA ALA A 89 -2.88 6.16 9.96
C ALA A 89 -3.08 7.65 9.62
N ALA A 90 -2.01 8.33 9.19
CA ALA A 90 -2.09 9.71 8.71
C ALA A 90 -2.93 9.85 7.43
N ALA A 91 -3.03 8.80 6.62
CA ALA A 91 -3.90 8.73 5.45
C ALA A 91 -5.35 8.30 5.79
N GLY A 92 -5.68 8.08 7.06
CA GLY A 92 -7.03 7.79 7.52
C GLY A 92 -7.36 6.32 7.73
N ALA A 93 -6.36 5.41 7.67
CA ALA A 93 -6.58 4.00 7.99
C ALA A 93 -6.98 3.83 9.47
N ASP A 94 -8.00 3.01 9.74
CA ASP A 94 -8.51 2.76 11.09
C ASP A 94 -7.67 1.68 11.82
N PRO A 95 -6.89 2.05 12.86
CA PRO A 95 -6.11 1.09 13.64
C PRO A 95 -6.97 0.17 14.50
N TRP A 96 -8.23 0.50 14.76
CA TRP A 96 -9.09 -0.25 15.70
C TRP A 96 -10.12 -1.13 14.99
N ARG A 97 -10.07 -1.21 13.66
CA ARG A 97 -10.94 -2.10 12.89
C ARG A 97 -10.67 -3.56 13.28
N PRO A 98 -11.66 -4.31 13.78
CA PRO A 98 -11.48 -5.72 14.11
C PRO A 98 -11.33 -6.55 12.84
N LEU A 99 -10.28 -7.36 12.79
CA LEU A 99 -9.92 -8.21 11.67
C LEU A 99 -9.77 -9.67 12.14
N VAL A 100 -8.54 -10.18 12.24
CA VAL A 100 -8.25 -11.59 12.49
C VAL A 100 -8.62 -11.98 13.91
N GLY A 101 -9.59 -12.87 14.07
CA GLY A 101 -10.01 -13.34 15.40
C GLY A 101 -10.55 -12.24 16.32
N GLY A 102 -11.04 -11.13 15.75
CA GLY A 102 -11.51 -9.96 16.50
C GLY A 102 -10.42 -8.98 16.91
N TRP A 103 -9.15 -9.24 16.59
CA TRP A 103 -8.04 -8.34 16.87
C TRP A 103 -7.91 -7.24 15.83
N SER A 104 -7.49 -6.06 16.27
CA SER A 104 -7.14 -4.92 15.44
C SER A 104 -5.62 -4.71 15.42
N PRO A 105 -5.07 -3.96 14.44
CA PRO A 105 -3.64 -3.68 14.40
C PRO A 105 -3.15 -2.62 15.41
N GLY A 106 -4.05 -1.81 15.96
CA GLY A 106 -3.77 -0.86 17.05
C GLY A 106 -3.70 -1.49 18.43
#